data_AF-A0A1G5BY41-F1
#
_entry.id   AF-A0A1G5BY41-F1
#
_cell.length_a   1.000
_cell.length_b   1.000
_cell.length_c   1.000
_cell.angle_alpha   90.00
_cell.angle_beta   90.00
_cell.angle_gamma   90.00
#
_symmetry.space_group_name_H-M   'P 1'
#
loop_
_entity.id
_entity.type
_entity.pdbx_description
1 polymer ?
#
loop_
_entity_poly.entity_id
_entity_poly.type
_entity_poly.pdbx_seq_one_letter_code
_entity_poly.pdbx_strand_id
1 'polypeptide(L)'
;MGVLSKREETPDGEHIGTPGGLGPPGEVAAKKLVTLSDPWGYSSEQFRAVKTSIMFPADGRDIRTLLVTSAVPGEGKTFVAANIAASLAGSMDNHVLIVDSDMRRPSMAEFFSLPPGASGLDLYLNHRCPLEDVIYRTGIDKLSLIPAGGGVPNPSELITSSTMTQMIADVRARYSDRYVIIDSPPPFVCPGDHRHIQVCRRDCCCDSK
;
A
#
# COMPACT_ATOMS: atom_id res chain seq x y z
N MET A 1 43.24 -36.63 -26.63
CA MET A 1 41.82 -37.04 -26.53
C MET A 1 41.16 -36.14 -25.49
N GLY A 2 40.62 -35.02 -25.95
CA GLY A 2 39.77 -34.17 -25.13
C GLY A 2 38.33 -34.65 -25.24
N VAL A 3 37.61 -34.62 -24.14
CA VAL A 3 36.14 -34.55 -24.14
C VAL A 3 35.76 -33.48 -23.12
N LEU A 4 35.55 -32.27 -23.65
CA LEU A 4 34.70 -31.25 -23.06
C LEU A 4 33.26 -31.76 -23.13
N SER A 5 32.50 -31.68 -22.04
CA SER A 5 31.06 -31.47 -22.15
C SER A 5 30.60 -30.52 -21.04
N LYS A 6 30.27 -29.33 -21.53
CA LYS A 6 29.59 -28.16 -20.96
C LYS A 6 28.78 -28.41 -19.67
N ARG A 7 29.10 -27.61 -18.64
CA ARG A 7 28.09 -27.10 -17.71
C ARG A 7 27.31 -26.03 -18.45
N GLU A 8 25.99 -26.16 -18.49
CA GLU A 8 25.10 -25.10 -18.92
C GLU A 8 25.10 -24.00 -17.84
N GLU A 9 25.66 -22.85 -18.20
CA GLU A 9 25.49 -21.59 -17.48
C GLU A 9 24.08 -21.08 -17.81
N THR A 10 23.22 -20.97 -16.79
CA THR A 10 22.02 -20.15 -16.88
C THR A 10 22.44 -18.68 -16.80
N PRO A 11 22.23 -17.86 -17.85
CA PRO A 11 22.41 -16.43 -17.73
C PRO A 11 21.18 -15.84 -17.02
N ASP A 12 21.36 -14.64 -16.48
CA ASP A 12 20.33 -13.81 -15.83
C ASP A 12 20.12 -14.12 -14.35
N GLY A 13 21.22 -13.95 -13.59
CA GLY A 13 21.17 -13.68 -12.16
C GLY A 13 20.53 -12.30 -11.93
N GLU A 14 19.20 -12.28 -11.86
CA GLU A 14 18.46 -11.16 -11.32
C GLU A 14 18.75 -11.08 -9.81
N HIS A 15 19.51 -10.07 -9.41
CA HIS A 15 19.76 -9.77 -8.01
C HIS A 15 18.43 -9.43 -7.32
N ILE A 16 17.76 -10.44 -6.78
CA ILE A 16 16.71 -10.29 -5.78
C ILE A 16 17.35 -9.61 -4.57
N GLY A 17 17.10 -8.30 -4.42
CA GLY A 17 17.58 -7.52 -3.29
C GLY A 17 17.11 -8.16 -1.98
N THR A 18 18.06 -8.55 -1.13
CA THR A 18 17.80 -9.21 0.15
C THR A 18 16.84 -8.35 1.01
N PRO A 19 15.65 -8.85 1.41
CA PRO A 19 14.76 -8.14 2.31
C PRO A 19 15.16 -8.50 3.74
N GLY A 20 15.96 -7.65 4.36
CA GLY A 20 16.50 -8.02 5.67
C GLY A 20 17.55 -7.06 6.20
N GLY A 21 17.26 -5.76 6.14
CA GLY A 21 18.04 -4.72 6.80
C GLY A 21 18.61 -3.68 5.82
N LEU A 22 18.24 -2.42 6.00
CA LEU A 22 19.06 -1.46 6.76
C LEU A 22 18.49 -0.02 6.64
N GLY A 23 18.31 0.64 7.80
CA GLY A 23 18.47 2.10 7.97
C GLY A 23 17.39 3.04 7.41
N PRO A 24 17.22 4.26 7.98
CA PRO A 24 15.97 5.01 7.89
C PRO A 24 15.83 5.86 6.62
N PRO A 25 14.67 5.81 5.93
CA PRO A 25 14.20 6.92 5.11
C PRO A 25 13.17 7.81 5.84
N GLY A 26 13.00 7.61 7.16
CA GLY A 26 11.91 8.19 7.93
C GLY A 26 11.86 9.72 7.97
N GLU A 27 13.02 10.39 7.93
CA GLU A 27 13.06 11.86 8.03
C GLU A 27 12.54 12.55 6.75
N VAL A 28 12.84 12.00 5.58
CA VAL A 28 12.40 12.58 4.30
C VAL A 28 10.92 12.35 4.07
N ALA A 29 10.42 11.15 4.40
CA ALA A 29 8.99 10.84 4.33
C ALA A 29 8.20 11.66 5.36
N ALA A 30 8.71 11.81 6.59
CA ALA A 30 8.06 12.62 7.62
C ALA A 30 7.95 14.09 7.22
N LYS A 31 8.94 14.64 6.50
CA LYS A 31 8.89 16.02 6.01
C LYS A 31 7.83 16.24 4.93
N LYS A 32 7.45 15.20 4.17
CA LYS A 32 6.38 15.25 3.15
C LYS A 32 4.98 15.05 3.75
N LEU A 33 4.87 14.58 4.99
CA LEU A 33 3.60 14.30 5.66
C LEU A 33 3.20 15.47 6.53
N VAL A 34 2.12 16.15 6.16
CA VAL A 34 1.61 17.32 6.89
C VAL A 34 1.24 16.98 8.33
N THR A 35 0.72 15.77 8.54
CA THR A 35 0.42 15.23 9.86
C THR A 35 1.62 15.11 10.80
N LEU A 36 2.85 15.03 10.25
CA LEU A 36 4.09 14.96 11.01
C LEU A 36 4.85 16.30 10.99
N SER A 37 4.80 17.03 9.87
CA SER A 37 5.54 18.29 9.71
C SER A 37 4.87 19.47 10.43
N ASP A 38 3.54 19.51 10.47
CA ASP A 38 2.76 20.54 11.18
C ASP A 38 1.56 19.91 11.92
N PRO A 39 1.79 19.26 13.08
CA PRO A 39 0.76 18.49 13.77
C PRO A 39 -0.45 19.31 14.24
N TRP A 40 -0.25 20.62 14.47
CA TRP A 40 -1.29 21.55 14.95
C TRP A 40 -1.87 22.43 13.84
N GLY A 41 -1.42 22.26 12.60
CA GLY A 41 -1.93 22.97 11.44
C GLY A 41 -3.36 22.59 11.08
N TYR A 42 -4.04 23.50 10.36
CA TYR A 42 -5.40 23.31 9.87
C TYR A 42 -5.55 22.04 9.03
N SER A 43 -4.58 21.74 8.16
CA SER A 43 -4.59 20.53 7.33
C SER A 43 -4.46 19.25 8.17
N SER A 44 -3.68 19.28 9.27
CA SER A 44 -3.55 18.14 10.19
C SER A 44 -4.83 17.90 11.00
N GLU A 45 -5.57 18.96 11.33
CA GLU A 45 -6.92 18.85 11.91
C GLU A 45 -7.86 18.06 10.99
N GLN A 46 -7.83 18.34 9.68
CA GLN A 46 -8.67 17.63 8.71
C GLN A 46 -8.37 16.13 8.69
N PHE A 47 -7.08 15.74 8.70
CA PHE A 47 -6.70 14.32 8.77
C PHE A 47 -7.09 13.68 10.10
N ARG A 48 -7.04 14.42 11.22
CA ARG A 48 -7.54 13.94 12.52
C ARG A 48 -9.05 13.74 12.52
N ALA A 49 -9.83 14.61 11.89
CA ALA A 49 -11.26 14.41 11.73
C ALA A 49 -11.58 13.15 10.90
N VAL A 50 -10.83 12.91 9.82
CA VAL A 50 -10.93 11.67 9.03
C VAL A 50 -10.59 10.45 9.86
N LYS A 51 -9.48 10.48 10.61
CA LYS A 51 -9.09 9.42 11.55
C LYS A 51 -10.21 9.11 12.54
N THR A 52 -10.78 10.12 13.20
CA THR A 52 -11.88 9.93 14.16
C THR A 52 -13.08 9.24 13.51
N SER A 53 -13.41 9.63 12.28
CA SER A 53 -14.52 9.04 11.51
C SER A 53 -14.26 7.57 11.14
N ILE A 54 -12.99 7.19 10.96
CA ILE A 54 -12.57 5.80 10.70
C ILE A 54 -12.57 4.97 11.99
N MET A 55 -12.07 5.52 13.10
CA MET A 55 -11.97 4.80 14.38
C MET A 55 -13.30 4.67 15.10
N PHE A 56 -14.20 5.65 14.94
CA PHE A 56 -15.50 5.70 15.62
C PHE A 56 -16.62 5.91 14.61
N PRO A 57 -16.89 4.92 13.74
CA PRO A 57 -17.95 5.03 12.77
C PRO A 57 -19.32 4.99 13.45
N ALA A 58 -20.23 5.84 12.96
CA ALA A 58 -21.55 6.04 13.56
C ALA A 58 -22.45 4.79 13.53
N ASP A 59 -22.15 3.81 12.68
CA ASP A 59 -22.89 2.55 12.55
C ASP A 59 -22.30 1.41 13.41
N GLY A 60 -21.27 1.69 14.21
CA GLY A 60 -20.65 0.74 15.15
C GLY A 60 -19.84 -0.39 14.50
N ARG A 61 -19.63 -0.37 13.18
CA ARG A 61 -18.84 -1.39 12.48
C ARG A 61 -17.36 -1.14 12.63
N ASP A 62 -16.56 -2.18 12.85
CA ASP A 62 -15.11 -2.02 12.93
C ASP A 62 -14.49 -1.88 11.53
N ILE A 63 -14.01 -0.68 11.18
CA ILE A 63 -13.40 -0.39 9.86
C ILE A 63 -11.90 -0.68 9.95
N ARG A 64 -11.47 -1.82 9.37
CA ARG A 64 -10.04 -2.21 9.34
C ARG A 64 -9.39 -2.12 7.97
N THR A 65 -10.18 -1.96 6.91
CA THR A 65 -9.66 -1.84 5.54
C THR A 65 -10.24 -0.62 4.85
N LEU A 66 -9.35 0.21 4.31
CA LEU A 66 -9.68 1.46 3.65
C LEU A 66 -9.14 1.43 2.22
N LEU A 67 -10.02 1.55 1.23
CA LEU A 67 -9.59 1.83 -0.15
C LEU A 67 -9.59 3.33 -0.38
N VAL A 68 -8.44 3.88 -0.78
CA VAL A 68 -8.30 5.27 -1.21
C VAL A 68 -8.15 5.27 -2.72
N THR A 69 -9.02 6.02 -3.40
CA THR A 69 -8.98 6.18 -4.85
C THR A 69 -9.29 7.63 -5.24
N SER A 70 -8.75 8.08 -6.37
CA SER A 70 -9.04 9.39 -6.94
C SER A 70 -9.99 9.29 -8.13
N ALA A 71 -10.65 10.39 -8.48
CA ALA A 71 -11.45 10.46 -9.71
C ALA A 71 -10.53 10.70 -10.93
N VAL A 72 -9.42 11.40 -10.73
CA VAL A 72 -8.46 11.76 -11.79
C VAL A 72 -7.03 11.44 -11.34
N PRO A 73 -6.11 11.07 -12.27
CA PRO A 73 -4.68 10.98 -11.95
C PRO A 73 -4.13 12.33 -11.45
N GLY A 74 -3.29 12.30 -10.41
CA GLY A 74 -2.61 13.51 -9.91
C GLY A 74 -3.38 14.32 -8.86
N GLU A 75 -4.56 13.88 -8.41
CA GLU A 75 -5.34 14.55 -7.35
C GLU A 75 -4.72 14.46 -5.94
N GLY A 76 -3.52 13.87 -5.81
CA GLY A 76 -2.86 13.71 -4.52
C GLY A 76 -3.42 12.56 -3.68
N LYS A 77 -4.09 11.55 -4.27
CA LYS A 77 -4.57 10.35 -3.55
C LYS A 77 -3.50 9.68 -2.68
N THR A 78 -2.29 9.53 -3.21
CA THR A 78 -1.15 8.91 -2.54
C THR A 78 -0.74 9.74 -1.31
N PHE A 79 -0.74 11.07 -1.44
CA PHE A 79 -0.50 11.98 -0.34
C PHE A 79 -1.60 11.89 0.74
N VAL A 80 -2.86 11.83 0.34
CA VAL A 80 -4.00 11.67 1.25
C VAL A 80 -3.92 10.32 1.98
N ALA A 81 -3.70 9.22 1.25
CA ALA A 81 -3.54 7.89 1.81
C ALA A 81 -2.39 7.82 2.82
N ALA A 82 -1.23 8.40 2.48
CA ALA A 82 -0.06 8.42 3.35
C ALA A 82 -0.30 9.25 4.63
N ASN A 83 -1.00 10.39 4.54
CA ASN A 83 -1.32 11.20 5.73
C ASN A 83 -2.39 10.57 6.62
N ILE A 84 -3.41 9.92 6.04
CA ILE A 84 -4.38 9.13 6.83
C ILE A 84 -3.66 8.01 7.57
N ALA A 85 -2.76 7.30 6.88
CA ALA A 85 -1.97 6.23 7.46
C ALA A 85 -1.09 6.72 8.61
N ALA A 86 -0.37 7.81 8.43
CA ALA A 86 0.46 8.42 9.47
C ALA A 86 -0.38 8.88 10.68
N SER A 87 -1.56 9.48 10.43
CA SER A 87 -2.47 9.90 11.50
C SER A 87 -2.97 8.71 12.34
N LEU A 88 -3.31 7.60 11.67
CA LEU A 88 -3.74 6.36 12.33
C LEU A 88 -2.59 5.71 13.13
N ALA A 89 -1.40 5.60 12.52
CA ALA A 89 -0.19 5.04 13.14
C ALA A 89 0.27 5.85 14.38
N GLY A 90 -0.01 7.15 14.41
CA GLY A 90 0.25 8.00 15.58
C GLY A 90 -0.59 7.66 16.81
N SER A 91 -1.61 6.79 16.71
CA SER A 91 -2.36 6.29 17.87
C SER A 91 -1.57 5.23 18.62
N MET A 92 -1.74 5.11 19.93
CA MET A 92 -0.99 4.12 20.73
C MET A 92 -1.25 2.68 20.28
N ASP A 93 -2.51 2.33 19.99
CA ASP A 93 -2.95 0.94 19.83
C ASP A 93 -3.09 0.48 18.37
N ASN A 94 -2.63 1.27 17.40
CA ASN A 94 -2.90 1.02 15.99
C ASN A 94 -1.62 0.78 15.20
N HIS A 95 -1.60 -0.34 14.46
CA HIS A 95 -0.62 -0.59 13.41
C HIS A 95 -1.24 -0.29 12.04
N VAL A 96 -0.46 0.17 11.08
CA VAL A 96 -0.95 0.51 9.75
C VAL A 96 -0.09 -0.11 8.68
N LEU A 97 -0.74 -0.76 7.71
CA LEU A 97 -0.13 -1.24 6.48
C LEU A 97 -0.70 -0.46 5.30
N ILE A 98 0.16 0.25 4.58
CA ILE A 98 -0.18 0.84 3.29
C ILE A 98 0.16 -0.19 2.20
N VAL A 99 -0.75 -0.39 1.26
CA VAL A 99 -0.54 -1.21 0.08
C VAL A 99 -0.72 -0.31 -1.14
N ASP A 100 0.35 -0.11 -1.90
CA ASP A 100 0.27 0.58 -3.19
C ASP A 100 -0.20 -0.43 -4.24
N SER A 101 -1.40 -0.23 -4.78
CA SER A 101 -1.97 -1.03 -5.86
C SER A 101 -1.92 -0.31 -7.20
N ASP A 102 -1.31 0.88 -7.28
CA ASP A 102 -1.10 1.59 -8.54
C ASP A 102 0.19 1.13 -9.23
N MET A 103 0.14 -0.07 -9.81
CA MET A 103 1.26 -0.66 -10.57
C MET A 103 1.51 0.06 -11.91
N ARG A 104 0.58 0.92 -12.37
CA ARG A 104 0.75 1.68 -13.62
C ARG A 104 1.65 2.89 -13.41
N ARG A 105 1.49 3.58 -12.28
CA ARG A 105 2.29 4.75 -11.90
C ARG A 105 2.64 4.66 -10.41
N PRO A 106 3.53 3.71 -10.04
CA PRO A 106 3.94 3.53 -8.65
C PRO A 106 4.59 4.81 -8.13
N SER A 107 4.15 5.27 -6.96
CA SER A 107 4.66 6.52 -6.36
C SER A 107 4.91 6.43 -4.86
N MET A 108 4.32 5.44 -4.17
CA MET A 108 4.52 5.27 -2.72
C MET A 108 5.96 4.92 -2.36
N ALA A 109 6.64 4.11 -3.19
CA ALA A 109 8.03 3.71 -2.94
C ALA A 109 8.95 4.95 -2.85
N GLU A 110 8.84 5.86 -3.82
CA GLU A 110 9.59 7.12 -3.82
C GLU A 110 9.10 8.08 -2.73
N PHE A 111 7.78 8.13 -2.49
CA PHE A 111 7.20 8.96 -1.42
C PHE A 111 7.83 8.65 -0.07
N PHE A 112 7.95 7.35 0.25
CA PHE A 112 8.59 6.85 1.48
C PHE A 112 10.10 6.61 1.34
N SER A 113 10.72 7.04 0.24
CA SER A 113 12.16 6.94 0.00
C SER A 113 12.73 5.53 0.14
N LEU A 114 11.96 4.53 -0.32
CA LEU A 114 12.45 3.15 -0.47
C LEU A 114 13.52 3.07 -1.58
N PRO A 115 14.43 2.08 -1.51
CA PRO A 115 15.40 1.85 -2.56
C PRO A 115 14.74 1.63 -3.93
N PRO A 116 15.34 2.15 -5.02
CA PRO A 116 14.92 1.81 -6.37
C PRO A 116 14.93 0.29 -6.59
N GLY A 117 13.90 -0.23 -7.26
CA GLY A 117 13.78 -1.67 -7.51
C GLY A 117 13.33 -2.49 -6.30
N ALA A 118 12.79 -1.86 -5.25
CA ALA A 118 12.13 -2.57 -4.16
C ALA A 118 11.06 -3.52 -4.70
N SER A 119 11.15 -4.78 -4.29
CA SER A 119 10.17 -5.82 -4.62
C SER A 119 8.78 -5.40 -4.15
N GLY A 120 7.78 -5.57 -5.00
CA GLY A 120 6.44 -5.03 -4.74
C GLY A 120 5.34 -6.07 -4.72
N LEU A 121 4.14 -5.53 -4.63
CA LEU A 121 2.88 -6.26 -4.72
C LEU A 121 2.81 -7.08 -6.02
N ASP A 122 3.37 -6.59 -7.12
CA ASP A 122 3.48 -7.27 -8.40
C ASP A 122 4.18 -8.64 -8.30
N LEU A 123 5.33 -8.74 -7.64
CA LEU A 123 6.09 -9.98 -7.49
C LEU A 123 5.36 -10.96 -6.57
N TYR A 124 4.76 -10.45 -5.49
CA TYR A 124 3.97 -11.27 -4.57
C TYR A 124 2.74 -11.87 -5.28
N LEU A 125 1.98 -11.06 -6.01
CA LEU A 125 0.78 -11.52 -6.72
C LEU A 125 1.09 -12.48 -7.86
N ASN A 126 2.31 -12.43 -8.41
CA ASN A 126 2.82 -13.40 -9.37
C ASN A 126 3.47 -14.64 -8.71
N HIS A 127 3.35 -14.82 -7.40
CA HIS A 127 3.93 -15.92 -6.63
C HIS A 127 5.46 -16.04 -6.78
N ARG A 128 6.15 -14.92 -7.03
CA ARG A 128 7.62 -14.86 -7.19
C ARG A 128 8.36 -14.68 -5.87
N CYS A 129 7.69 -14.17 -4.84
CA CYS A 129 8.24 -13.98 -3.50
C CYS A 129 7.14 -14.12 -2.43
N PRO A 130 7.51 -14.48 -1.18
CA PRO A 130 6.58 -14.49 -0.06
C PRO A 130 6.18 -13.07 0.36
N LEU A 131 5.07 -12.95 1.10
CA LEU A 131 4.52 -11.66 1.53
C LEU A 131 5.47 -10.86 2.43
N GLU A 132 6.25 -11.54 3.26
CA GLU A 132 7.23 -10.92 4.17
C GLU A 132 8.33 -10.14 3.46
N ASP A 133 8.70 -10.57 2.25
CA ASP A 133 9.78 -9.97 1.46
C ASP A 133 9.38 -8.64 0.81
N VAL A 134 8.07 -8.38 0.72
CA VAL A 134 7.52 -7.17 0.10
C VAL A 134 6.97 -6.17 1.12
N ILE A 135 7.12 -6.44 2.42
CA ILE A 135 6.72 -5.53 3.51
C ILE A 135 7.93 -4.71 3.99
N TYR A 136 7.88 -3.40 3.75
CA TYR A 136 8.91 -2.45 4.14
C TYR A 136 8.46 -1.58 5.31
N ARG A 137 9.40 -1.15 6.15
CA ARG A 137 9.16 -0.13 7.18
C ARG A 137 9.39 1.26 6.58
N THR A 138 8.48 2.20 6.84
CA THR A 138 8.50 3.54 6.23
C THR A 138 9.30 4.58 7.02
N GLY A 139 9.98 4.15 8.09
CA GLY A 139 10.67 5.02 9.04
C GLY A 139 9.75 5.79 9.99
N ILE A 140 8.44 5.61 9.87
CA ILE A 140 7.43 6.05 10.84
C ILE A 140 7.07 4.86 11.71
N ASP A 141 7.02 5.06 13.02
CA ASP A 141 6.68 3.98 13.95
C ASP A 141 5.27 3.44 13.65
N LYS A 142 5.13 2.11 13.75
CA LYS A 142 3.89 1.37 13.48
C LYS A 142 3.31 1.51 12.06
N LEU A 143 4.05 2.10 11.12
CA LEU A 143 3.67 2.20 9.71
C LEU A 143 4.55 1.32 8.82
N SER A 144 3.90 0.42 8.07
CA SER A 144 4.52 -0.44 7.07
C SER A 144 3.96 -0.16 5.68
N LEU A 145 4.73 -0.47 4.64
CA LEU A 145 4.39 -0.24 3.24
C LEU A 145 4.67 -1.50 2.41
N ILE A 146 3.73 -1.85 1.54
CA ILE A 146 3.96 -2.73 0.41
C ILE A 146 3.91 -1.85 -0.85
N PRO A 147 5.05 -1.60 -1.52
CA PRO A 147 5.06 -0.84 -2.76
C PRO A 147 4.41 -1.65 -3.88
N ALA A 148 3.93 -0.98 -4.94
CA ALA A 148 3.26 -1.68 -6.05
C ALA A 148 4.23 -2.54 -6.86
N GLY A 149 5.51 -2.16 -6.88
CA GLY A 149 6.53 -2.69 -7.79
C GLY A 149 6.40 -2.05 -9.17
N GLY A 150 6.75 -2.77 -10.23
CA GLY A 150 6.68 -2.22 -11.58
C GLY A 150 7.00 -3.22 -12.69
N GLY A 151 6.53 -2.90 -13.90
CA GLY A 151 6.90 -3.65 -15.11
C GLY A 151 6.02 -4.87 -15.43
N VAL A 152 4.81 -4.97 -14.86
CA VAL A 152 3.86 -6.04 -15.19
C VAL A 152 2.97 -5.69 -16.39
N PRO A 153 2.74 -6.62 -17.33
CA PRO A 153 1.93 -6.37 -18.53
C PRO A 153 0.43 -6.19 -18.20
N ASN A 154 -0.09 -6.90 -17.18
CA ASN A 154 -1.51 -6.96 -16.86
C ASN A 154 -1.79 -6.55 -15.39
N PRO A 155 -1.60 -5.28 -14.99
CA PRO A 155 -1.75 -4.84 -13.61
C PRO A 155 -3.19 -5.01 -13.08
N SER A 156 -4.20 -4.79 -13.93
CA SER A 156 -5.61 -4.92 -13.52
C SER A 156 -5.97 -6.33 -13.06
N GLU A 157 -5.47 -7.35 -13.78
CA GLU A 157 -5.77 -8.76 -13.51
C GLU A 157 -5.20 -9.20 -12.17
N LEU A 158 -3.95 -8.79 -11.88
CA LEU A 158 -3.28 -9.07 -10.61
C LEU A 158 -4.05 -8.47 -9.43
N ILE A 159 -4.50 -7.21 -9.53
CA ILE A 159 -5.23 -6.53 -8.45
C ILE A 159 -6.59 -7.19 -8.19
N THR A 160 -7.23 -7.74 -9.23
CA THR A 160 -8.51 -8.47 -9.12
C THR A 160 -8.35 -9.95 -8.77
N SER A 161 -7.12 -10.44 -8.61
CA SER A 161 -6.86 -11.86 -8.37
C SER A 161 -7.40 -12.35 -7.01
N SER A 162 -7.62 -13.66 -6.92
CA SER A 162 -7.91 -14.34 -5.65
C SER A 162 -6.76 -14.17 -4.65
N THR A 163 -5.52 -14.13 -5.13
CA THR A 163 -4.31 -13.91 -4.32
C THR A 163 -4.35 -12.57 -3.57
N MET A 164 -4.79 -11.50 -4.23
CA MET A 164 -4.97 -10.19 -3.58
C MET A 164 -6.06 -10.23 -2.51
N THR A 165 -7.18 -10.90 -2.80
CA THR A 165 -8.28 -11.07 -1.83
C THR A 165 -7.84 -11.86 -0.61
N GLN A 166 -7.10 -12.95 -0.82
CA GLN A 166 -6.54 -13.78 0.26
C GLN A 166 -5.52 -13.00 1.09
N MET A 167 -4.63 -12.23 0.45
CA MET A 167 -3.65 -11.41 1.15
C MET A 167 -4.29 -10.41 2.12
N ILE A 168 -5.35 -9.71 1.69
CA ILE A 168 -6.07 -8.77 2.56
C ILE A 168 -6.75 -9.53 3.72
N ALA A 169 -7.38 -10.67 3.43
CA ALA A 169 -8.03 -11.49 4.45
C ALA A 169 -7.02 -12.02 5.49
N ASP A 170 -5.87 -12.49 5.03
CA ASP A 170 -4.76 -12.97 5.87
C ASP A 170 -4.21 -11.87 6.77
N VAL A 171 -3.94 -10.69 6.22
CA VAL A 171 -3.45 -9.56 7.01
C VAL A 171 -4.47 -9.14 8.07
N ARG A 172 -5.76 -9.12 7.72
CA ARG A 172 -6.85 -8.79 8.65
C ARG A 172 -6.99 -9.86 9.74
N ALA A 173 -6.88 -11.14 9.41
CA ALA A 173 -7.04 -12.23 10.36
C ALA A 173 -5.87 -12.33 11.34
N ARG A 174 -4.64 -12.05 10.89
CA ARG A 174 -3.43 -12.15 11.71
C ARG A 174 -3.25 -10.98 12.68
N TYR A 175 -3.80 -9.81 12.38
CA TYR A 175 -3.57 -8.58 13.14
C TYR A 175 -4.88 -7.81 13.37
N SER A 176 -5.52 -8.03 14.53
CA SER A 176 -6.78 -7.36 14.90
C SER A 176 -6.62 -5.86 15.18
N ASP A 177 -5.40 -5.42 15.47
CA ASP A 177 -5.00 -4.04 15.75
C ASP A 177 -4.49 -3.28 14.51
N ARG A 178 -4.50 -3.93 13.34
CA ARG A 178 -3.93 -3.39 12.11
C ARG A 178 -4.99 -2.83 11.18
N TYR A 179 -4.73 -1.62 10.68
CA TYR A 179 -5.45 -1.00 9.56
C TYR A 179 -4.71 -1.29 8.26
N VAL A 180 -5.46 -1.63 7.21
CA VAL A 180 -4.94 -1.82 5.85
C VAL A 180 -5.48 -0.69 4.97
N ILE A 181 -4.59 0.14 4.44
CA ILE A 181 -4.92 1.22 3.53
C ILE A 181 -4.41 0.86 2.15
N ILE A 182 -5.31 0.82 1.17
CA ILE A 182 -4.98 0.47 -0.21
C ILE A 182 -5.03 1.75 -1.05
N ASP A 183 -3.90 2.20 -1.58
CA ASP A 183 -3.84 3.26 -2.59
C ASP A 183 -4.09 2.64 -3.95
N SER A 184 -5.14 3.06 -4.64
CA SER A 184 -5.56 2.49 -5.91
C SER A 184 -5.56 3.53 -7.03
N PRO A 185 -5.27 3.11 -8.29
CA PRO A 185 -5.44 4.00 -9.43
C PRO A 185 -6.91 4.43 -9.54
N PRO A 186 -7.21 5.55 -10.22
CA PRO A 186 -8.58 5.95 -10.49
C PRO A 186 -9.34 4.79 -11.15
N PRO A 187 -10.55 4.42 -10.68
CA PRO A 187 -11.40 3.54 -11.45
C PRO A 187 -11.62 4.21 -12.81
N PHE A 188 -11.56 3.42 -13.87
CA PHE A 188 -11.79 3.92 -15.22
C PHE A 188 -13.11 4.71 -15.23
N VAL A 189 -13.03 6.03 -15.43
CA VAL A 189 -14.19 6.92 -15.41
C VAL A 189 -15.01 6.62 -16.66
N CYS A 190 -16.16 5.98 -16.50
CA CYS A 190 -17.24 6.13 -17.47
C CYS A 190 -17.65 7.62 -17.46
N PRO A 191 -17.73 8.31 -18.61
CA PRO A 191 -18.15 9.70 -18.63
C PRO A 191 -19.58 9.82 -18.07
N GLY A 192 -19.76 10.42 -16.90
CA GLY A 192 -21.09 10.72 -16.36
C GLY A 192 -21.28 10.83 -14.84
N ASP A 193 -20.33 10.42 -13.98
CA ASP A 193 -20.53 10.51 -12.53
C ASP A 193 -19.44 11.36 -11.85
N HIS A 194 -19.83 12.54 -11.39
CA HIS A 194 -18.97 13.50 -10.68
C HIS A 194 -19.02 13.19 -9.20
N ARG A 195 -18.10 12.37 -8.67
CA ARG A 195 -17.94 12.24 -7.21
C ARG A 195 -16.48 12.19 -6.78
N HIS A 196 -16.19 13.11 -5.86
CA HIS A 196 -14.97 13.27 -5.09
C HIS A 196 -14.62 12.01 -4.30
N ILE A 197 -13.31 11.69 -4.23
CA ILE A 197 -12.63 10.75 -3.31
C ILE A 197 -13.58 9.71 -2.69
N GLN A 198 -13.71 8.56 -3.33
CA GLN A 198 -14.51 7.46 -2.80
C GLN A 198 -13.66 6.60 -1.87
N VAL A 199 -13.84 6.78 -0.55
CA VAL A 199 -13.44 5.74 0.41
C VAL A 199 -14.37 4.56 0.20
N CYS A 200 -13.95 3.57 -0.59
CA CYS A 200 -14.77 2.40 -0.86
C CYS A 200 -14.71 1.46 0.36
N ARG A 201 -15.82 1.38 1.09
CA ARG A 201 -16.01 0.47 2.22
C ARG A 201 -16.20 -0.94 1.69
N ARG A 202 -15.17 -1.79 1.79
CA ARG A 202 -15.21 -3.15 1.23
C ARG A 202 -16.05 -4.14 2.04
N ASP A 203 -16.50 -3.78 3.24
CA ASP A 203 -17.39 -4.63 4.06
C ASP A 203 -18.88 -4.54 3.63
N CYS A 204 -19.18 -4.12 2.39
CA CYS A 204 -20.51 -4.23 1.82
C CYS A 204 -20.76 -5.68 1.35
N CYS A 205 -21.33 -6.47 2.26
CA CYS A 205 -22.16 -7.66 2.06
C CYS A 205 -22.14 -8.27 0.64
N CYS A 206 -21.36 -9.35 0.47
CA CYS A 206 -21.84 -10.50 -0.29
C CYS A 206 -22.86 -11.25 0.58
N ASP A 207 -24.11 -10.77 0.63
CA ASP A 207 -25.26 -11.60 0.97
C ASP A 207 -26.02 -11.83 -0.33
N SER A 208 -25.58 -12.85 -1.06
CA SER A 208 -26.30 -13.41 -2.20
C SER A 208 -27.46 -14.25 -1.67
N LYS A 209 -28.68 -13.86 -2.03
CA LYS A 209 -29.79 -14.81 -2.19
C LYS A 209 -29.81 -15.32 -3.61
#